data_AF-A0A2X1PVD9-F1
#
_entry.id   AF-A0A2X1PVD9-F1
#
_cell.length_a   1.000
_cell.length_b   1.000
_cell.length_c   1.000
_cell.angle_alpha   90.00
_cell.angle_beta   90.00
_cell.angle_gamma   90.00
#
_symmetry.space_group_name_H-M   'P 1'
#
loop_
_entity.id
_entity.type
_entity.pdbx_description
1 polymer ?
#
loop_
_entity_poly.entity_id
_entity_poly.type
_entity_poly.pdbx_seq_one_letter_code
_entity_poly.pdbx_strand_id
1 'polypeptide(L)' 'MNLVALEELGLSAVEISHKTLPLDFERNKQIHNCWMIQHI' A
#
# COMPACT_ATOMS: atom_id res chain seq x y z
N MET A 1 1.71 -3.78 -7.22
CA MET A 1 0.25 -3.56 -7.31
C MET A 1 -0.05 -3.03 -8.70
N ASN A 2 -1.12 -3.48 -9.38
CA ASN A 2 -1.55 -2.90 -10.66
C ASN A 2 -2.72 -1.93 -10.41
N LEU A 3 -2.43 -0.63 -10.44
CA LEU A 3 -3.39 0.43 -10.08
C LEU A 3 -4.49 0.60 -11.13
N VAL A 4 -4.20 0.33 -12.41
CA VAL A 4 -5.16 0.46 -13.51
C VAL A 4 -6.31 -0.53 -13.34
N ALA A 5 -6.00 -1.77 -12.96
CA ALA A 5 -7.02 -2.79 -12.73
C ALA A 5 -7.91 -2.51 -11.51
N LEU A 6 -7.39 -1.76 -10.52
CA LEU A 6 -8.18 -1.34 -9.36
C LEU A 6 -9.16 -0.22 -9.73
N GLU A 7 -8.72 0.72 -10.56
CA GLU A 7 -9.57 1.83 -11.03
C GLU A 7 -10.73 1.32 -11.90
N GLU A 8 -10.48 0.33 -12.78
CA GLU A 8 -11.52 -0.35 -13.56
C GLU A 8 -12.58 -1.05 -12.68
N LEU A 9 -12.20 -1.44 -11.45
CA LEU A 9 -13.07 -2.05 -10.44
C LEU A 9 -13.77 -1.02 -9.55
N GLY A 10 -13.55 0.29 -9.77
CA GLY A 10 -14.09 1.36 -8.91
C GLY A 10 -13.42 1.44 -7.53
N LEU A 11 -12.17 0.98 -7.44
CA LEU A 11 -11.39 0.94 -6.20
C LEU A 11 -10.23 1.93 -6.28
N SER A 12 -10.06 2.71 -5.21
CA SER A 12 -8.90 3.57 -4.98
C SER A 12 -7.92 2.88 -4.05
N ALA A 13 -6.62 2.93 -4.37
CA ALA A 13 -5.54 2.38 -3.57
C ALA A 13 -4.57 3.48 -3.15
N VAL A 14 -4.31 3.59 -1.85
CA VAL A 14 -3.36 4.54 -1.27
C VAL A 14 -2.25 3.77 -0.57
N GLU A 15 -0.99 4.05 -0.92
CA GLU A 15 0.15 3.43 -0.25
C GLU A 15 0.34 4.02 1.16
N ILE A 16 0.37 3.15 2.17
CA ILE A 16 0.52 3.51 3.58
C ILE A 16 1.70 2.78 4.24
N SER A 17 2.58 2.17 3.45
CA SER A 17 3.75 1.41 3.91
C SER A 17 4.57 2.16 4.99
N HIS A 18 4.75 3.47 4.83
CA HIS A 18 5.49 4.31 5.78
C HIS A 18 4.77 4.51 7.13
N LYS A 19 3.44 4.39 7.20
CA LYS A 19 2.69 4.54 8.45
C LYS A 19 2.71 3.29 9.32
N THR A 20 2.99 2.14 8.71
CA THR A 20 2.93 0.83 9.36
C THR A 20 4.32 0.21 9.53
N LEU A 21 5.40 0.90 9.14
CA LEU A 21 6.76 0.39 9.26
C LEU A 21 7.17 0.36 10.73
N PRO A 22 7.36 -0.82 11.34
CA PRO A 22 7.86 -0.90 12.71
C PRO A 22 9.33 -0.45 12.73
N LEU A 23 9.74 0.21 13.82
CA LEU A 23 11.10 0.72 14.03
C LEU A 23 12.17 -0.37 13.86
N ASP A 24 11.83 -1.62 14.17
CA ASP A 24 12.71 -2.79 14.01
C ASP A 24 13.06 -3.12 12.54
N PHE A 25 12.28 -2.61 11.58
CA PHE A 25 12.42 -2.90 10.15
C PHE A 25 12.98 -1.74 9.32
N GLU A 26 13.40 -0.63 9.94
CA GLU A 26 13.98 0.54 9.25
C GLU A 26 15.20 0.20 8.36
N ARG A 27 15.92 -0.89 8.68
CA ARG A 27 17.14 -1.29 7.96
C ARG A 27 16.91 -2.15 6.74
N ASN A 28 15.72 -2.71 6.52
CA ASN A 28 15.47 -3.64 5.43
C ASN A 28 14.24 -3.18 4.61
N LYS A 29 14.52 -2.42 3.55
CA LYS A 29 13.52 -1.73 2.69
C LYS A 29 12.58 -2.67 1.91
N GLN A 30 12.81 -3.98 1.94
CA GLN A 30 11.97 -4.97 1.25
C GLN A 30 10.77 -5.44 2.06
N ILE A 31 10.59 -4.94 3.28
CA ILE A 31 9.65 -5.53 4.23
C ILE A 31 8.43 -4.63 4.32
N HIS A 32 7.32 -5.12 3.76
CA HIS A 32 5.95 -4.66 4.02
C HIS A 32 5.47 -3.44 3.21
N ASN A 33 5.05 -3.68 1.97
CA ASN A 33 4.19 -2.73 1.25
C ASN A 33 2.75 -2.85 1.76
N CYS A 34 2.21 -1.79 2.34
CA CYS A 34 0.83 -1.73 2.82
C CYS A 34 0.01 -0.75 1.99
N TRP A 35 -1.21 -1.15 1.64
CA TRP A 35 -2.11 -0.37 0.81
C TRP A 35 -3.47 -0.28 1.50
N MET A 36 -4.02 0.93 1.56
CA MET A 36 -5.39 1.18 1.98
C MET A 36 -6.27 1.21 0.73
N ILE A 37 -7.25 0.31 0.68
CA ILE A 37 -8.19 0.19 -0.44
C ILE A 37 -9.56 0.72 -0.01
N GLN A 38 -10.16 1.56 -0.84
CA GLN A 38 -11.49 2.12 -0.60
C GLN A 38 -12.29 2.13 -1.91
N HIS A 39 -13.62 1.98 -1.79
CA HIS A 39 -14.52 2.20 -2.93
C HIS A 39 -14.57 3.69 -3.27
N ILE A 40 -14.66 4.00 -4.55
CA ILE A 40 -14.88 5.34 -5.09
C ILE A 40 -16.38 5.57 -5.29
#